data_AF-A0A3B5QKL9-F1
#
_entry.id   AF-A0A3B5QKL9-F1
#
_cell.length_a   1.000
_cell.length_b   1.000
_cell.length_c   1.000
_cell.angle_alpha   90.00
_cell.angle_beta   90.00
_cell.angle_gamma   90.00
#
_symmetry.space_group_name_H-M   'P 1'
#
loop_
_entity.id
_entity.type
_entity.pdbx_description
1 polymer ?
#
loop_
_entity_poly.entity_id
_entity_poly.type
_entity_poly.pdbx_seq_one_letter_code
_entity_poly.pdbx_strand_id
1 'polypeptide(L)'
;MLLEDLGLDQFYRDKLSLSKILEINEKTINDEPPKCKSDLSWHFLKKLKMVNVTARQIRSVSMSNQDDELEPGEFNFDDLLASPNKDDSVNPLDIITALFLCSDGFVHQELALKMSMCQFSVPLLLPNCDTNRCTLMLWAMRDIVKKYRPSDLSESKGFIEERIVLSELPFVSFVRLGECSLSKSEMLNKLLNNPDDTFVHRDMDGGDSPRRISNGLTEMTWYLPCGNKNMDIFSEPVAIANLRGDIASFDTQFSFLCQTSAAVFVFFDQLDSECELLTNKNHKSQIFLVGNQQSKNFRFDLVKKLATSLALTQNNILIKTKQTNGADFVKLLRKRVGDVINNSQSKMSVEQMADVAHELGIRVDEDFSKCQTGKMKADEITAEIKDIMKYKKDQLPLQGQIWKELTCLEKEEFRLRKVGSENIENYKCKLQSERKKLRKKQNAYGMSRAMTSFISAISSPHRESLFLIFFFTFL
;
A
#
# COMPACT_ATOMS: atom_id res chain seq x y z
N MET A 1 11.04 17.69 17.40
CA MET A 1 10.04 17.29 18.41
C MET A 1 9.41 15.93 18.11
N LEU A 2 8.44 15.75 17.19
CA LEU A 2 7.81 14.42 17.03
C LEU A 2 8.78 13.29 16.61
N LEU A 3 9.69 13.52 15.66
CA LEU A 3 10.64 12.48 15.26
C LEU A 3 11.61 12.12 16.39
N GLU A 4 11.96 13.07 17.25
CA GLU A 4 12.78 12.84 18.45
C GLU A 4 11.96 12.07 19.50
N ASP A 5 10.69 12.44 19.73
CA ASP A 5 9.76 11.73 20.61
C ASP A 5 9.63 10.25 20.21
N LEU A 6 9.71 9.96 18.90
CA LEU A 6 9.61 8.64 18.31
C LEU A 6 10.96 7.90 18.16
N GLY A 7 12.08 8.52 18.53
CA GLY A 7 13.43 7.95 18.38
C GLY A 7 13.85 7.73 16.91
N LEU A 8 13.32 8.54 16.00
CA LEU A 8 13.49 8.43 14.55
C LEU A 8 14.29 9.60 13.92
N ASP A 9 14.74 10.57 14.71
CA ASP A 9 15.42 11.79 14.27
C ASP A 9 16.71 11.51 13.49
N GLN A 10 17.56 10.61 14.00
CA GLN A 10 18.80 10.20 13.31
C GLN A 10 18.49 9.59 11.93
N PHE A 11 17.40 8.84 11.85
CA PHE A 11 16.99 8.13 10.63
C PHE A 11 16.35 9.04 9.59
N TYR A 12 16.00 10.27 9.94
CA TYR A 12 15.52 11.23 8.95
C TYR A 12 16.56 11.49 7.86
N ARG A 13 17.86 11.53 8.23
CA ARG A 13 18.99 11.67 7.29
C ARG A 13 19.56 10.33 6.87
N ASP A 14 19.87 9.45 7.82
CA ASP A 14 20.61 8.21 7.56
C ASP A 14 19.78 7.14 6.85
N LYS A 15 18.46 7.22 7.01
CA LYS A 15 17.43 6.26 6.57
C LYS A 15 17.56 4.89 7.26
N LEU A 16 16.43 4.38 7.73
CA LEU A 16 16.29 2.99 8.19
C LEU A 16 16.47 2.05 7.00
N SER A 17 17.25 1.00 7.21
CA SER A 17 17.50 -0.06 6.23
C SER A 17 16.80 -1.36 6.64
N LEU A 18 16.57 -2.23 5.65
CA LEU A 18 15.99 -3.55 5.90
C LEU A 18 16.81 -4.37 6.91
N SER A 19 18.14 -4.28 6.87
CA SER A 19 19.02 -4.99 7.81
C SER A 19 18.75 -4.65 9.27
N LYS A 20 18.54 -3.36 9.58
CA LYS A 20 18.22 -2.90 10.94
C LYS A 20 16.83 -3.36 11.36
N ILE A 21 15.87 -3.28 10.45
CA ILE A 21 14.49 -3.64 10.75
C ILE A 21 14.38 -5.16 10.93
N LEU A 22 15.11 -5.98 10.16
CA LEU A 22 15.14 -7.45 10.23
C LEU A 22 16.03 -8.02 11.33
N GLU A 23 16.73 -7.18 12.09
CA GLU A 23 17.57 -7.62 13.19
C GLU A 23 16.75 -8.33 14.27
N ILE A 24 17.15 -9.55 14.63
CA ILE A 24 16.54 -10.31 15.72
C ILE A 24 17.31 -9.97 17.00
N ASN A 25 16.66 -9.27 17.92
CA ASN A 25 17.15 -8.97 19.25
C ASN A 25 16.10 -9.29 20.34
N GLU A 26 16.49 -9.24 21.61
CA GLU A 26 15.62 -9.56 22.75
C GLU A 26 14.34 -8.69 22.77
N LYS A 27 14.44 -7.43 22.34
CA LYS A 27 13.30 -6.51 22.18
C LYS A 27 12.34 -6.93 21.05
N THR A 28 12.84 -7.52 19.96
CA THR A 28 12.00 -8.10 18.90
C THR A 28 11.33 -9.41 19.29
N ILE A 29 11.70 -10.04 20.41
CA ILE A 29 11.11 -11.31 20.87
C ILE A 29 10.03 -11.06 21.94
N ASN A 30 10.23 -10.13 22.89
CA ASN A 30 9.27 -9.88 23.97
C ASN A 30 8.10 -8.96 23.55
N ASP A 31 6.85 -9.43 23.62
CA ASP A 31 5.64 -8.65 23.26
C ASP A 31 5.18 -7.69 24.37
N GLU A 32 6.15 -7.14 25.12
CA GLU A 32 5.86 -6.18 26.18
C GLU A 32 5.30 -4.87 25.59
N PRO A 33 4.34 -4.22 26.26
CA PRO A 33 3.83 -2.93 25.83
C PRO A 33 4.94 -1.87 25.84
N PRO A 34 4.85 -0.86 24.96
CA PRO A 34 5.85 0.20 24.87
C PRO A 34 5.96 0.96 26.20
N LYS A 35 7.19 1.20 26.68
CA LYS A 35 7.46 1.85 27.98
C LYS A 35 7.70 3.35 27.84
N CYS A 36 8.01 3.83 26.65
CA CYS A 36 8.18 5.25 26.34
C CYS A 36 7.76 5.56 24.88
N LYS A 37 7.63 6.85 24.54
CA LYS A 37 7.20 7.28 23.18
C LYS A 37 8.15 6.80 22.07
N SER A 38 9.44 6.68 22.36
CA SER A 38 10.42 6.19 21.37
C SER A 38 10.28 4.71 21.04
N ASP A 39 9.60 3.93 21.89
CA ASP A 39 9.34 2.51 21.63
C ASP A 39 8.14 2.31 20.69
N LEU A 40 7.27 3.31 20.51
CA LEU A 40 6.02 3.17 19.75
C LEU A 40 6.28 2.80 18.28
N SER A 41 7.27 3.44 17.66
CA SER A 41 7.68 3.16 16.28
C SER A 41 8.17 1.73 16.11
N TRP A 42 9.01 1.26 17.05
CA TRP A 42 9.56 -0.09 17.04
C TRP A 42 8.51 -1.16 17.35
N HIS A 43 7.59 -0.87 18.27
CA HIS A 43 6.45 -1.72 18.59
C HIS A 43 5.54 -1.90 17.37
N PHE A 44 5.18 -0.79 16.71
CA PHE A 44 4.41 -0.82 15.47
C PHE A 44 5.12 -1.65 14.39
N LEU A 45 6.41 -1.39 14.14
CA LEU A 45 7.21 -2.14 13.16
C LEU A 45 7.21 -3.64 13.46
N LYS A 46 7.43 -4.02 14.72
CA LYS A 46 7.45 -5.41 15.17
C LYS A 46 6.11 -6.10 14.90
N LYS A 47 5.00 -5.52 15.38
CA LYS A 47 3.66 -6.07 15.15
C LYS A 47 3.31 -6.16 13.67
N LEU A 48 3.65 -5.13 12.90
CA LEU A 48 3.40 -5.09 11.46
C LEU A 48 4.13 -6.23 10.74
N LYS A 49 5.37 -6.52 11.11
CA LYS A 49 6.16 -7.63 10.54
C LYS A 49 5.57 -9.01 10.82
N MET A 50 4.99 -9.18 11.99
CA MET A 50 4.25 -10.38 12.37
C MET A 50 2.86 -10.44 11.70
N VAL A 51 2.52 -9.47 10.85
CA VAL A 51 1.21 -9.34 10.20
C VAL A 51 0.08 -9.28 11.24
N ASN A 52 0.35 -8.62 12.36
CA ASN A 52 -0.62 -8.49 13.44
C ASN A 52 -1.57 -7.30 13.17
N VAL A 53 -2.86 -7.58 12.98
CA VAL A 53 -3.90 -6.57 12.72
C VAL A 53 -4.06 -5.54 13.84
N THR A 54 -3.60 -5.85 15.06
CA THR A 54 -3.59 -4.92 16.20
C THR A 54 -2.40 -3.95 16.20
N ALA A 55 -1.56 -3.94 15.16
CA ALA A 55 -0.36 -3.09 15.13
C ALA A 55 -0.65 -1.60 15.33
N ARG A 56 -1.83 -1.11 14.92
CA ARG A 56 -2.26 0.30 15.11
C ARG A 56 -2.88 0.59 16.47
N GLN A 57 -3.19 -0.42 17.28
CA GLN A 57 -3.65 -0.25 18.65
C GLN A 57 -2.45 0.08 19.54
N ILE A 58 -2.11 1.36 19.55
CA ILE A 58 -0.97 1.89 20.28
C ILE A 58 -1.52 2.56 21.55
N ARG A 59 -1.58 1.79 22.64
CA ARG A 59 -1.96 2.33 23.94
C ARG A 59 -0.84 3.25 24.41
N SER A 60 -1.20 4.48 24.77
CA SER A 60 -0.26 5.42 25.39
C SER A 60 0.25 4.86 26.72
N VAL A 61 1.54 5.07 26.98
CA VAL A 61 2.26 4.70 28.22
C VAL A 61 1.55 5.22 29.47
N SER A 62 0.78 6.31 29.35
CA SER A 62 0.05 6.91 30.47
C SER A 62 -1.14 6.08 30.98
N MET A 63 -1.69 5.16 30.18
CA MET A 63 -2.85 4.34 30.59
C MET A 63 -2.47 3.11 31.42
N SER A 64 -1.22 2.64 31.37
CA SER A 64 -0.80 1.44 32.10
C SER A 64 -0.55 1.67 33.58
N ASN A 65 -0.51 2.93 34.03
CA ASN A 65 -0.23 3.30 35.42
C ASN A 65 -1.49 3.72 36.21
N GLN A 66 -2.69 3.64 35.60
CA GLN A 66 -3.94 4.03 36.26
C GLN A 66 -4.80 2.84 36.71
N ASP A 67 -4.38 1.60 36.42
CA ASP A 67 -5.13 0.39 36.77
C ASP A 67 -4.78 -0.19 38.16
N ASP A 68 -3.82 0.37 38.88
CA ASP A 68 -3.50 -0.03 40.25
C ASP A 68 -3.71 1.17 41.21
N GLU A 69 -4.61 0.99 42.20
CA GLU A 69 -4.95 1.91 43.31
C GLU A 69 -5.95 3.04 43.02
N LEU A 70 -7.21 2.70 42.72
CA LEU A 70 -8.33 3.52 43.19
C LEU A 70 -8.78 2.99 44.56
N GLU A 71 -8.33 3.63 45.64
CA GLU A 71 -8.93 3.41 46.96
C GLU A 71 -10.43 3.76 46.92
N PRO A 72 -11.30 2.97 47.56
CA PRO A 72 -12.74 3.21 47.54
C PRO A 72 -13.08 4.37 48.49
N GLY A 73 -12.90 5.62 48.05
CA GLY A 73 -13.24 6.75 48.90
C GLY A 73 -12.86 8.13 48.37
N GLU A 74 -13.51 8.58 47.28
CA GLU A 74 -14.06 9.93 47.06
C GLU A 74 -14.35 10.11 45.56
N PHE A 75 -15.64 10.25 45.22
CA PHE A 75 -16.06 10.53 43.84
C PHE A 75 -15.81 12.00 43.52
N ASN A 76 -14.64 12.31 42.96
CA ASN A 76 -14.32 13.65 42.49
C ASN A 76 -14.88 13.87 41.07
N PHE A 77 -15.86 14.76 40.93
CA PHE A 77 -16.43 15.14 39.63
C PHE A 77 -15.42 15.86 38.73
N ASP A 78 -14.40 16.51 39.31
CA ASP A 78 -13.37 17.19 38.53
C ASP A 78 -12.40 16.20 37.86
N ASP A 79 -12.18 15.02 38.45
CA ASP A 79 -11.37 13.94 37.83
C ASP A 79 -12.11 13.23 36.69
N LEU A 80 -13.45 13.22 36.71
CA LEU A 80 -14.28 12.74 35.58
C LEU A 80 -14.26 13.70 34.38
N LEU A 81 -14.02 14.98 34.62
CA LEU A 81 -13.94 16.03 33.59
C LEU A 81 -12.50 16.34 33.17
N ALA A 82 -11.51 15.95 33.98
CA ALA A 82 -10.11 15.97 33.62
C ALA A 82 -9.87 14.94 32.51
N SER A 83 -9.85 15.39 31.25
CA SER A 83 -9.39 14.54 30.17
C SER A 83 -7.95 14.12 30.46
N PRO A 84 -7.59 12.82 30.41
CA PRO A 84 -6.20 12.41 30.49
C PRO A 84 -5.41 13.21 29.46
N ASN A 85 -4.24 13.74 29.85
CA ASN A 85 -3.44 14.65 29.03
C ASN A 85 -3.31 14.14 27.57
N LYS A 86 -4.16 14.66 26.67
CA LYS A 86 -4.19 14.30 25.25
C LYS A 86 -2.91 14.70 24.51
N ASP A 87 -2.07 15.51 25.14
CA ASP A 87 -0.79 15.96 24.60
C ASP A 87 0.27 14.85 24.55
N ASP A 88 0.06 13.74 25.27
CA ASP A 88 1.01 12.62 25.28
C ASP A 88 0.69 11.51 24.28
N SER A 89 -0.51 11.46 23.70
CA SER A 89 -0.88 10.43 22.74
C SER A 89 -0.42 10.78 21.32
N VAL A 90 0.16 9.80 20.63
CA VAL A 90 0.62 9.96 19.24
C VAL A 90 -0.38 9.32 18.30
N ASN A 91 -0.80 10.05 17.27
CA ASN A 91 -1.72 9.50 16.27
C ASN A 91 -1.02 8.36 15.49
N PRO A 92 -1.66 7.19 15.29
CA PRO A 92 -1.07 6.09 14.52
C PRO A 92 -0.62 6.48 13.11
N LEU A 93 -1.31 7.42 12.47
CA LEU A 93 -0.93 7.92 11.14
C LEU A 93 0.37 8.72 11.17
N ASP A 94 0.66 9.42 12.26
CA ASP A 94 1.93 10.13 12.42
C ASP A 94 3.09 9.14 12.58
N ILE A 95 2.88 8.02 13.28
CA ILE A 95 3.90 6.95 13.39
C ILE A 95 4.18 6.33 12.02
N ILE A 96 3.12 6.01 11.27
CA ILE A 96 3.26 5.50 9.89
C ILE A 96 4.00 6.52 9.03
N THR A 97 3.58 7.78 9.05
CA THR A 97 4.21 8.85 8.24
C THR A 97 5.68 9.05 8.60
N ALA A 98 6.01 9.08 9.90
CA ALA A 98 7.38 9.18 10.39
C ALA A 98 8.25 8.01 9.93
N LEU A 99 7.73 6.78 10.03
CA LEU A 99 8.45 5.59 9.58
C LEU A 99 8.75 5.64 8.08
N PHE A 100 7.80 6.03 7.24
CA PHE A 100 8.05 6.22 5.81
C PHE A 100 9.06 7.36 5.56
N LEU A 101 8.94 8.51 6.23
CA LEU A 101 9.91 9.60 6.06
C LEU A 101 11.33 9.23 6.49
N CYS A 102 11.48 8.40 7.52
CA CYS A 102 12.77 8.00 8.08
C CYS A 102 13.33 6.68 7.50
N SER A 103 12.72 6.11 6.46
CA SER A 103 13.11 4.82 5.87
C SER A 103 13.67 4.94 4.46
N ASP A 104 14.47 3.95 4.05
CA ASP A 104 14.88 3.80 2.65
C ASP A 104 13.78 3.13 1.80
N GLY A 105 13.95 3.17 0.47
CA GLY A 105 12.95 2.65 -0.46
C GLY A 105 12.65 1.15 -0.32
N PHE A 106 13.61 0.34 0.12
CA PHE A 106 13.37 -1.09 0.32
C PHE A 106 12.56 -1.35 1.59
N VAL A 107 12.79 -0.56 2.63
CA VAL A 107 11.93 -0.56 3.81
C VAL A 107 10.53 -0.06 3.46
N HIS A 108 10.37 0.96 2.60
CA HIS A 108 9.04 1.39 2.15
C HIS A 108 8.23 0.26 1.53
N GLN A 109 8.89 -0.57 0.70
CA GLN A 109 8.27 -1.77 0.11
C GLN A 109 7.81 -2.76 1.17
N GLU A 110 8.68 -3.10 2.12
CA GLU A 110 8.34 -4.03 3.20
C GLU A 110 7.18 -3.49 4.05
N LEU A 111 7.20 -2.19 4.40
CA LEU A 111 6.13 -1.56 5.18
C LEU A 111 4.79 -1.61 4.42
N ALA A 112 4.77 -1.14 3.17
CA ALA A 112 3.55 -1.12 2.38
C ALA A 112 3.00 -2.54 2.12
N LEU A 113 3.88 -3.52 1.88
CA LEU A 113 3.50 -4.92 1.72
C LEU A 113 2.86 -5.48 2.99
N LYS A 114 3.48 -5.29 4.16
CA LYS A 114 2.96 -5.79 5.43
C LYS A 114 1.67 -5.08 5.84
N MET A 115 1.57 -3.76 5.61
CA MET A 115 0.33 -3.00 5.83
C MET A 115 -0.81 -3.56 4.97
N SER A 116 -0.51 -3.84 3.70
CA SER A 116 -1.47 -4.43 2.76
C SER A 116 -1.90 -5.86 3.14
N MET A 117 -1.02 -6.64 3.78
CA MET A 117 -1.36 -7.96 4.35
C MET A 117 -2.25 -7.84 5.58
N CYS A 118 -2.07 -6.80 6.42
CA CYS A 118 -2.94 -6.49 7.56
C CYS A 118 -4.25 -5.80 7.17
N GLN A 119 -4.57 -5.67 5.87
CA GLN A 119 -5.74 -4.92 5.37
C GLN A 119 -5.75 -3.44 5.77
N PHE A 120 -4.59 -2.87 6.10
CA PHE A 120 -4.44 -1.44 6.34
C PHE A 120 -4.33 -0.70 5.02
N SER A 121 -4.74 0.56 5.00
CA SER A 121 -4.47 1.43 3.88
C SER A 121 -2.97 1.78 3.80
N VAL A 122 -2.42 1.78 2.59
CA VAL A 122 -1.01 2.10 2.31
C VAL A 122 -0.86 3.57 1.89
N PRO A 123 0.28 4.23 2.14
CA PRO A 123 0.51 5.58 1.64
C PRO A 123 0.56 5.61 0.11
N LEU A 124 -0.28 6.43 -0.52
CA LEU A 124 -0.20 6.77 -1.94
C LEU A 124 0.57 8.09 -2.13
N LEU A 125 0.15 9.16 -1.46
CA LEU A 125 0.88 10.43 -1.40
C LEU A 125 1.38 10.65 0.03
N LEU A 126 2.69 10.58 0.22
CA LEU A 126 3.34 10.84 1.51
C LEU A 126 3.63 12.33 1.65
N PRO A 127 3.12 13.03 2.69
CA PRO A 127 3.41 14.43 2.93
C PRO A 127 4.79 14.58 3.58
N ASN A 128 5.47 15.69 3.29
CA ASN A 128 6.66 16.10 4.00
C ASN A 128 6.43 17.50 4.60
N CYS A 129 6.25 17.55 5.91
CA CYS A 129 5.91 18.77 6.64
C CYS A 129 6.99 19.84 6.60
N ASP A 130 8.27 19.46 6.44
CA ASP A 130 9.36 20.43 6.39
C ASP A 130 9.41 21.19 5.06
N THR A 131 8.96 20.54 3.99
CA THR A 131 9.09 21.06 2.62
C THR A 131 7.76 21.48 2.00
N ASN A 132 6.63 21.20 2.64
CA ASN A 132 5.28 21.33 2.08
C ASN A 132 5.12 20.62 0.72
N ARG A 133 5.93 19.60 0.45
CA ARG A 133 5.85 18.77 -0.76
C ARG A 133 5.29 17.40 -0.39
N CYS A 134 4.79 16.69 -1.39
CA CYS A 134 4.44 15.29 -1.27
C CYS A 134 5.21 14.44 -2.26
N THR A 135 5.27 13.14 -1.95
CA THR A 135 5.87 12.11 -2.80
C THR A 135 4.82 11.05 -3.10
N LEU A 136 4.65 10.72 -4.38
CA LEU A 136 3.94 9.54 -4.84
C LEU A 136 4.78 8.29 -4.51
N MET A 137 4.21 7.38 -3.73
CA MET A 137 4.87 6.19 -3.20
C MET A 137 4.72 4.99 -4.16
N LEU A 138 5.11 5.16 -5.42
CA LEU A 138 5.01 4.14 -6.46
C LEU A 138 5.92 2.93 -6.16
N TRP A 139 7.19 3.20 -5.89
CA TRP A 139 8.20 2.17 -5.59
C TRP A 139 7.78 1.35 -4.36
N ALA A 140 7.28 2.00 -3.31
CA ALA A 140 6.79 1.33 -2.10
C ALA A 140 5.71 0.28 -2.39
N MET A 141 4.88 0.47 -3.42
CA MET A 141 3.77 -0.43 -3.72
C MET A 141 4.11 -1.53 -4.74
N ARG A 142 5.31 -1.51 -5.33
CA ARG A 142 5.70 -2.44 -6.42
C ARG A 142 5.63 -3.92 -6.03
N ASP A 143 5.85 -4.24 -4.76
CA ASP A 143 5.79 -5.62 -4.23
C ASP A 143 4.38 -6.13 -3.92
N ILE A 144 3.37 -5.26 -3.99
CA ILE A 144 2.01 -5.63 -3.62
C ILE A 144 1.35 -6.40 -4.77
N VAL A 145 1.34 -7.73 -4.62
CA VAL A 145 0.55 -8.64 -5.45
C VAL A 145 -0.80 -8.88 -4.78
N LYS A 146 -1.88 -8.77 -5.56
CA LYS A 146 -3.23 -9.04 -5.10
C LYS A 146 -3.87 -10.11 -5.96
N LYS A 147 -4.62 -10.97 -5.29
CA LYS A 147 -5.40 -12.03 -5.90
C LYS A 147 -6.88 -11.75 -5.69
N TYR A 148 -7.65 -11.77 -6.76
CA TYR A 148 -9.08 -11.51 -6.71
C TYR A 148 -9.82 -12.27 -7.81
N ARG A 149 -11.15 -12.33 -7.69
CA ARG A 149 -12.02 -13.01 -8.64
C ARG A 149 -13.16 -12.07 -9.05
N PRO A 150 -13.07 -11.47 -10.25
CA PRO A 150 -14.19 -10.73 -10.84
C PRO A 150 -15.42 -11.63 -11.05
N SER A 151 -16.58 -11.00 -11.21
CA SER A 151 -17.84 -11.70 -11.50
C SER A 151 -17.74 -12.64 -12.71
N ASP A 152 -16.96 -12.28 -13.72
CA ASP A 152 -16.86 -13.02 -14.98
C ASP A 152 -16.10 -14.34 -14.84
N LEU A 153 -15.26 -14.46 -13.81
CA LEU A 153 -14.50 -15.67 -13.48
C LEU A 153 -15.15 -16.48 -12.35
N SER A 154 -16.35 -16.09 -11.91
CA SER A 154 -17.08 -16.77 -10.83
C SER A 154 -17.43 -18.21 -11.17
N GLU A 155 -17.88 -18.48 -12.41
CA GLU A 155 -18.30 -19.81 -12.87
C GLU A 155 -17.12 -20.76 -13.07
N SER A 156 -16.00 -20.28 -13.62
CA SER A 156 -14.79 -21.08 -13.86
C SER A 156 -13.95 -21.31 -12.60
N LYS A 157 -14.32 -20.68 -11.48
CA LYS A 157 -13.52 -20.58 -10.24
C LYS A 157 -12.11 -20.03 -10.46
N GLY A 158 -11.87 -19.38 -11.60
CA GLY A 158 -10.60 -18.73 -11.92
C GLY A 158 -10.27 -17.57 -10.98
N PHE A 159 -9.03 -17.09 -11.01
CA PHE A 159 -8.63 -15.89 -10.27
C PHE A 159 -7.62 -15.11 -11.10
N ILE A 160 -7.58 -13.80 -10.86
CA ILE A 160 -6.53 -12.92 -11.36
C ILE A 160 -5.55 -12.71 -10.21
N GLU A 161 -4.27 -12.83 -10.50
CA GLU A 161 -3.18 -12.52 -9.58
C GLU A 161 -2.23 -11.60 -10.32
N GLU A 162 -2.17 -10.35 -9.87
CA GLU A 162 -1.39 -9.31 -10.53
C GLU A 162 -0.88 -8.29 -9.51
N ARG A 163 0.09 -7.50 -9.95
CA ARG A 163 0.64 -6.40 -9.15
C ARG A 163 -0.27 -5.21 -9.26
N ILE A 164 -0.67 -4.71 -8.10
CA ILE A 164 -1.69 -3.68 -8.00
C ILE A 164 -1.27 -2.33 -8.62
N VAL A 165 0.04 -2.11 -8.75
CA VAL A 165 0.59 -0.91 -9.39
C VAL A 165 0.48 -0.94 -10.92
N LEU A 166 0.36 -2.13 -11.52
CA LEU A 166 0.18 -2.33 -12.96
C LEU A 166 -1.31 -2.49 -13.32
N SER A 167 -2.13 -2.90 -12.36
CA SER A 167 -3.57 -3.05 -12.51
C SER A 167 -4.25 -1.74 -12.90
N GLU A 168 -4.93 -1.71 -14.05
CA GLU A 168 -5.79 -0.59 -14.42
C GLU A 168 -7.14 -0.73 -13.69
N LEU A 169 -7.23 -0.10 -12.52
CA LEU A 169 -8.42 -0.15 -11.68
C LEU A 169 -9.20 1.17 -11.75
N PRO A 170 -10.53 1.14 -11.60
CA PRO A 170 -11.29 2.33 -11.21
C PRO A 170 -10.71 2.89 -9.91
N PHE A 171 -10.39 4.18 -9.91
CA PHE A 171 -9.84 4.87 -8.74
C PHE A 171 -10.85 5.88 -8.20
N VAL A 172 -11.24 5.74 -6.93
CA VAL A 172 -12.25 6.60 -6.29
C VAL A 172 -11.65 7.27 -5.07
N SER A 173 -11.70 8.60 -5.05
CA SER A 173 -11.08 9.39 -3.99
C SER A 173 -12.10 10.01 -3.05
N PHE A 174 -11.73 10.11 -1.78
CA PHE A 174 -12.56 10.66 -0.72
C PHE A 174 -11.78 11.75 0.01
N VAL A 175 -12.33 12.96 -0.01
CA VAL A 175 -11.68 14.16 0.52
C VAL A 175 -12.62 14.93 1.44
N ARG A 176 -12.09 15.89 2.19
CA ARG A 176 -12.84 16.71 3.14
C ARG A 176 -12.56 18.18 2.89
N LEU A 177 -13.62 18.99 2.86
CA LEU A 177 -13.56 20.45 2.84
C LEU A 177 -14.09 20.98 4.17
N GLY A 178 -13.25 21.70 4.91
CA GLY A 178 -13.59 22.25 6.21
C GLY A 178 -13.80 21.18 7.30
N GLU A 179 -14.45 21.58 8.39
CA GLU A 179 -14.87 20.68 9.45
C GLU A 179 -16.12 19.90 9.07
N CYS A 180 -16.14 18.60 9.38
CA CYS A 180 -17.27 17.72 9.08
C CYS A 180 -17.69 16.93 10.32
N SER A 181 -18.98 17.00 10.62
CA SER A 181 -19.65 16.16 11.62
C SER A 181 -19.63 14.70 11.22
N LEU A 182 -19.70 14.39 9.92
CA LEU A 182 -19.55 13.03 9.42
C LEU A 182 -18.07 12.64 9.33
N SER A 183 -17.71 11.57 10.04
CA SER A 183 -16.37 10.99 9.97
C SER A 183 -16.18 10.26 8.63
N LYS A 184 -15.46 10.92 7.70
CA LYS A 184 -15.13 10.37 6.38
C LYS A 184 -14.51 8.97 6.46
N SER A 185 -13.48 8.79 7.28
CA SER A 185 -12.76 7.51 7.39
C SER A 185 -13.60 6.40 8.02
N GLU A 186 -14.45 6.72 9.01
CA GLU A 186 -15.40 5.75 9.58
C GLU A 186 -16.42 5.29 8.52
N MET A 187 -16.92 6.23 7.69
CA MET A 187 -17.85 5.91 6.60
C MET A 187 -17.19 5.07 5.51
N LEU A 188 -15.89 5.28 5.26
CA LEU A 188 -15.10 4.45 4.36
C LEU A 188 -14.92 3.02 4.88
N ASN A 189 -14.64 2.84 6.17
CA ASN A 189 -14.56 1.51 6.76
C ASN A 189 -15.91 0.78 6.67
N LYS A 190 -17.00 1.49 6.98
CA LYS A 190 -18.36 0.98 6.77
C LYS A 190 -18.64 0.68 5.31
N LEU A 191 -18.11 1.46 4.36
CA LEU A 191 -18.26 1.18 2.93
C LEU A 191 -17.58 -0.14 2.54
N LEU A 192 -16.35 -0.36 2.99
CA LEU A 192 -15.53 -1.55 2.69
C LEU A 192 -16.04 -2.82 3.37
N ASN A 193 -16.70 -2.70 4.53
CA ASN A 193 -17.24 -3.83 5.30
C ASN A 193 -16.18 -4.88 5.71
N ASN A 194 -14.96 -4.43 5.99
CA ASN A 194 -13.91 -5.31 6.49
C ASN A 194 -14.12 -5.62 7.99
N PRO A 195 -13.65 -6.78 8.49
CA PRO A 195 -13.74 -7.13 9.91
C PRO A 195 -13.00 -6.12 10.79
N ASP A 196 -11.84 -5.66 10.32
CA ASP A 196 -11.01 -4.65 10.96
C ASP A 196 -11.07 -3.33 10.18
N ASP A 197 -10.93 -2.20 10.90
CA ASP A 197 -10.99 -0.86 10.32
C ASP A 197 -9.81 -0.58 9.37
N THR A 198 -10.03 -0.53 8.05
CA THR A 198 -8.93 -0.27 7.09
C THR A 198 -8.29 1.11 7.28
N PHE A 199 -9.08 2.16 7.46
CA PHE A 199 -8.61 3.52 7.68
C PHE A 199 -8.71 3.92 9.16
N VAL A 200 -7.70 4.62 9.67
CA VAL A 200 -7.76 5.17 11.04
C VAL A 200 -8.89 6.18 11.15
N HIS A 201 -9.77 6.09 12.16
CA HIS A 201 -10.79 7.11 12.45
C HIS A 201 -10.79 7.49 13.93
N ARG A 202 -11.54 8.55 14.26
CA ARG A 202 -11.53 9.20 15.57
C ARG A 202 -11.99 8.29 16.72
N ASP A 203 -12.75 7.24 16.43
CA ASP A 203 -13.29 6.33 17.46
C ASP A 203 -12.40 5.09 17.67
N MET A 204 -11.27 5.01 16.96
CA MET A 204 -10.23 4.01 17.22
C MET A 204 -9.27 4.48 18.31
N ASP A 205 -8.61 3.53 18.97
CA ASP A 205 -7.54 3.80 19.94
C ASP A 205 -6.46 4.71 19.33
N GLY A 206 -6.26 5.88 19.96
CA GLY A 206 -5.31 6.90 19.52
C GLY A 206 -5.69 7.66 18.25
N GLY A 207 -6.83 7.34 17.62
CA GLY A 207 -7.28 7.93 16.37
C GLY A 207 -7.82 9.36 16.50
N ASP A 208 -8.27 9.76 17.68
CA ASP A 208 -8.68 11.13 18.02
C ASP A 208 -7.49 12.05 18.37
N SER A 209 -6.30 11.49 18.57
CA SER A 209 -5.08 12.27 18.85
C SER A 209 -4.81 13.25 17.71
N PRO A 210 -4.43 14.51 18.00
CA PRO A 210 -4.11 15.49 16.97
C PRO A 210 -3.02 15.00 16.02
N ARG A 211 -3.24 15.17 14.71
CA ARG A 211 -2.23 14.85 13.70
C ARG A 211 -1.20 15.97 13.61
N ARG A 212 0.08 15.62 13.78
CA ARG A 212 1.22 16.54 13.73
C ARG A 212 1.89 16.54 12.36
N ILE A 213 2.02 15.38 11.71
CA ILE A 213 2.75 15.25 10.43
C ILE A 213 1.99 14.53 9.32
N SER A 214 0.89 13.87 9.63
CA SER A 214 0.10 13.07 8.68
C SER A 214 -1.01 13.84 7.96
N ASN A 215 -1.17 15.14 8.19
CA ASN A 215 -2.07 15.96 7.36
C ASN A 215 -1.47 16.09 5.95
N GLY A 216 -2.30 15.91 4.92
CA GLY A 216 -1.87 15.83 3.52
C GLY A 216 -1.53 14.40 3.07
N LEU A 217 -1.53 13.42 3.97
CA LEU A 217 -1.37 12.00 3.63
C LEU A 217 -2.57 11.52 2.82
N THR A 218 -2.32 11.01 1.62
CA THR A 218 -3.32 10.26 0.88
C THR A 218 -3.06 8.79 1.09
N GLU A 219 -3.97 8.11 1.78
CA GLU A 219 -3.93 6.67 1.95
C GLU A 219 -4.72 6.00 0.82
N MET A 220 -4.34 4.79 0.42
CA MET A 220 -5.03 4.00 -0.58
C MET A 220 -5.25 2.57 -0.09
N THR A 221 -6.37 1.98 -0.49
CA THR A 221 -6.69 0.57 -0.29
C THR A 221 -7.44 0.04 -1.50
N TRP A 222 -7.66 -1.26 -1.55
CA TRP A 222 -8.36 -1.92 -2.65
C TRP A 222 -9.49 -2.76 -2.12
N TYR A 223 -10.65 -2.63 -2.76
CA TYR A 223 -11.70 -3.62 -2.65
C TYR A 223 -11.52 -4.65 -3.75
N LEU A 224 -11.48 -5.93 -3.37
CA LEU A 224 -11.17 -7.03 -4.25
C LEU A 224 -12.28 -8.09 -4.15
N PRO A 225 -13.08 -8.31 -5.21
CA PRO A 225 -14.18 -9.27 -5.17
C PRO A 225 -13.68 -10.72 -5.05
N CYS A 226 -14.46 -11.55 -4.38
CA CYS A 226 -14.18 -12.99 -4.20
C CYS A 226 -14.94 -13.90 -5.19
N GLY A 227 -15.83 -13.30 -6.00
CA GLY A 227 -16.66 -13.97 -7.01
C GLY A 227 -17.95 -14.53 -6.44
N ASN A 228 -18.36 -14.09 -5.25
CA ASN A 228 -19.63 -14.47 -4.62
C ASN A 228 -20.57 -13.26 -4.60
N LYS A 229 -21.57 -13.27 -5.49
CA LYS A 229 -22.57 -12.19 -5.64
C LYS A 229 -23.34 -11.84 -4.36
N ASN A 230 -23.42 -12.76 -3.39
CA ASN A 230 -24.10 -12.51 -2.12
C ASN A 230 -23.21 -11.81 -1.08
N MET A 231 -21.88 -11.92 -1.22
CA MET A 231 -20.91 -11.32 -0.30
C MET A 231 -20.24 -10.09 -0.91
N ASP A 232 -20.06 -10.07 -2.22
CA ASP A 232 -19.36 -9.00 -2.91
C ASP A 232 -20.21 -7.73 -2.94
N ILE A 233 -19.60 -6.62 -2.51
CA ILE A 233 -20.17 -5.26 -2.53
C ILE A 233 -20.10 -4.68 -3.93
N PHE A 234 -18.97 -4.91 -4.61
CA PHE A 234 -18.72 -4.47 -5.98
C PHE A 234 -18.34 -5.69 -6.83
N SER A 235 -18.81 -5.74 -8.08
CA SER A 235 -18.52 -6.82 -9.02
C SER A 235 -17.11 -6.76 -9.61
N GLU A 236 -16.54 -5.56 -9.65
CA GLU A 236 -15.19 -5.29 -10.13
C GLU A 236 -14.27 -4.82 -8.99
N PRO A 237 -12.95 -5.08 -9.08
CA PRO A 237 -11.97 -4.49 -8.17
C PRO A 237 -11.98 -2.95 -8.27
N VAL A 238 -11.78 -2.27 -7.15
CA VAL A 238 -11.69 -0.79 -7.11
C VAL A 238 -10.61 -0.34 -6.13
N ALA A 239 -9.84 0.66 -6.54
CA ALA A 239 -8.88 1.35 -5.69
C ALA A 239 -9.57 2.56 -5.03
N ILE A 240 -9.43 2.69 -3.71
CA ILE A 240 -10.08 3.73 -2.91
C ILE A 240 -9.01 4.55 -2.21
N ALA A 241 -9.04 5.88 -2.40
CA ALA A 241 -8.14 6.82 -1.74
C ALA A 241 -8.84 7.69 -0.69
N ASN A 242 -8.10 7.98 0.37
CA ASN A 242 -8.55 8.76 1.52
C ASN A 242 -7.51 9.85 1.83
N LEU A 243 -7.78 11.09 1.43
CA LEU A 243 -6.92 12.24 1.76
C LEU A 243 -7.16 12.72 3.20
N ARG A 244 -6.09 12.81 4.00
CA ARG A 244 -6.10 13.34 5.37
C ARG A 244 -5.90 14.84 5.36
N GLY A 245 -6.64 15.54 6.24
CA GLY A 245 -6.60 17.00 6.33
C GLY A 245 -7.77 17.67 5.63
N ASP A 246 -7.59 18.94 5.31
CA ASP A 246 -8.54 19.77 4.58
C ASP A 246 -8.00 20.05 3.17
N ILE A 247 -8.82 19.85 2.14
CA ILE A 247 -8.41 20.12 0.76
C ILE A 247 -8.04 21.58 0.53
N ALA A 248 -8.57 22.51 1.34
CA ALA A 248 -8.20 23.92 1.28
C ALA A 248 -6.70 24.15 1.56
N SER A 249 -6.08 23.26 2.36
CA SER A 249 -4.64 23.33 2.69
C SER A 249 -3.76 22.45 1.81
N PHE A 250 -4.33 21.56 0.99
CA PHE A 250 -3.60 20.53 0.24
C PHE A 250 -3.98 20.54 -1.25
N ASP A 251 -3.79 21.69 -1.88
CA ASP A 251 -4.19 21.95 -3.27
C ASP A 251 -3.56 20.95 -4.26
N THR A 252 -2.25 20.69 -4.13
CA THR A 252 -1.51 19.78 -5.02
C THR A 252 -2.05 18.35 -4.94
N GLN A 253 -2.25 17.83 -3.74
CA GLN A 253 -2.82 16.50 -3.53
C GLN A 253 -4.26 16.43 -4.06
N PHE A 254 -5.07 17.46 -3.82
CA PHE A 254 -6.43 17.52 -4.34
C PHE A 254 -6.47 17.56 -5.89
N SER A 255 -5.61 18.37 -6.51
CA SER A 255 -5.43 18.42 -7.97
C SER A 255 -5.06 17.06 -8.54
N PHE A 256 -4.13 16.35 -7.90
CA PHE A 256 -3.74 15.00 -8.31
C PHE A 256 -4.92 14.04 -8.28
N LEU A 257 -5.72 14.04 -7.20
CA LEU A 257 -6.90 13.17 -7.09
C LEU A 257 -7.95 13.50 -8.15
N CYS A 258 -8.15 14.77 -8.48
CA CYS A 258 -9.09 15.21 -9.53
C CYS A 258 -8.65 14.89 -10.97
N GLN A 259 -7.37 14.56 -11.18
CA GLN A 259 -6.84 14.16 -12.48
C GLN A 259 -6.73 12.64 -12.66
N THR A 260 -6.54 11.91 -11.56
CA THR A 260 -6.32 10.45 -11.55
C THR A 260 -7.58 9.64 -11.24
N SER A 261 -8.55 10.21 -10.51
CA SER A 261 -9.74 9.45 -10.08
C SER A 261 -10.82 9.40 -11.17
N ALA A 262 -11.60 8.33 -11.18
CA ALA A 262 -12.88 8.29 -11.88
C ALA A 262 -13.89 9.24 -11.19
N ALA A 263 -13.89 9.26 -9.85
CA ALA A 263 -14.72 10.16 -9.06
C ALA A 263 -14.06 10.62 -7.77
N VAL A 264 -14.43 11.82 -7.32
CA VAL A 264 -13.99 12.41 -6.06
C VAL A 264 -15.20 12.76 -5.19
N PHE A 265 -15.32 12.12 -4.03
CA PHE A 265 -16.36 12.37 -3.03
C PHE A 265 -15.86 13.38 -2.00
N VAL A 266 -16.41 14.58 -2.04
CA VAL A 266 -16.07 15.72 -1.18
C VAL A 266 -17.01 15.77 0.00
N PHE A 267 -16.50 15.51 1.19
CA PHE A 267 -17.23 15.62 2.46
C PHE A 267 -17.20 17.05 2.95
N PHE A 268 -18.36 17.60 3.32
CA PHE A 268 -18.47 18.96 3.82
C PHE A 268 -19.64 19.10 4.81
N ASP A 269 -19.52 20.02 5.76
CA ASP A 269 -20.67 20.54 6.51
C ASP A 269 -20.95 22.00 6.18
N GLN A 270 -19.89 22.80 6.00
CA GLN A 270 -19.96 24.21 5.67
C GLN A 270 -19.29 24.45 4.31
N LEU A 271 -19.96 25.19 3.45
CA LEU A 271 -19.44 25.60 2.15
C LEU A 271 -19.22 27.10 2.20
N ASP A 272 -17.99 27.54 2.44
CA ASP A 272 -17.61 28.96 2.47
C ASP A 272 -16.97 29.39 1.12
N SER A 273 -16.36 30.58 1.07
CA SER A 273 -15.65 31.13 -0.09
C SER A 273 -14.54 30.22 -0.64
N GLU A 274 -14.07 29.24 0.13
CA GLU A 274 -13.09 28.22 -0.29
C GLU A 274 -13.60 27.27 -1.39
N CYS A 275 -14.88 27.35 -1.74
CA CYS A 275 -15.46 26.57 -2.83
C CYS A 275 -14.96 26.97 -4.23
N GLU A 276 -14.23 28.08 -4.36
CA GLU A 276 -13.51 28.44 -5.59
C GLU A 276 -12.54 27.34 -6.04
N LEU A 277 -11.97 26.58 -5.09
CA LEU A 277 -11.08 25.45 -5.37
C LEU A 277 -11.77 24.33 -6.15
N LEU A 278 -13.08 24.18 -5.98
CA LEU A 278 -13.87 23.20 -6.72
C LEU A 278 -14.23 23.71 -8.11
N THR A 279 -14.42 25.02 -8.31
CA THR A 279 -14.87 25.58 -9.59
C THR A 279 -13.73 25.92 -10.56
N ASN A 280 -12.53 26.23 -10.06
CA ASN A 280 -11.44 26.81 -10.87
C ASN A 280 -10.50 25.77 -11.51
N LYS A 281 -10.82 24.49 -11.43
CA LYS A 281 -9.93 23.41 -11.92
C LYS A 281 -10.60 22.60 -13.03
N ASN A 282 -9.83 22.28 -14.06
CA ASN A 282 -10.21 21.29 -15.07
C ASN A 282 -10.16 19.90 -14.44
N HIS A 283 -11.29 19.48 -13.86
CA HIS A 283 -11.43 18.15 -13.28
C HIS A 283 -11.66 17.12 -14.39
N LYS A 284 -10.81 16.10 -14.47
CA LYS A 284 -11.10 14.91 -15.27
C LYS A 284 -12.11 14.01 -14.54
N SER A 285 -12.04 13.99 -13.20
CA SER A 285 -12.91 13.20 -12.34
C SER A 285 -14.32 13.77 -12.19
N GLN A 286 -15.30 12.89 -12.00
CA GLN A 286 -16.64 13.29 -11.57
C GLN A 286 -16.64 13.71 -10.09
N ILE A 287 -17.19 14.89 -9.77
CA ILE A 287 -17.29 15.36 -8.38
C ILE A 287 -18.62 14.91 -7.76
N PHE A 288 -18.54 14.40 -6.53
CA PHE A 288 -19.69 14.07 -5.70
C PHE A 288 -19.62 14.87 -4.40
N LEU A 289 -20.72 15.50 -4.02
CA LEU A 289 -20.86 16.28 -2.81
C LEU A 289 -21.53 15.43 -1.72
N VAL A 290 -20.86 15.23 -0.60
CA VAL A 290 -21.34 14.43 0.54
C VAL A 290 -21.51 15.32 1.76
N GLY A 291 -22.77 15.62 2.11
CA GLY A 291 -23.09 16.56 3.20
C GLY A 291 -23.96 15.96 4.30
N ASN A 292 -23.99 16.62 5.45
CA ASN A 292 -24.89 16.28 6.56
C ASN A 292 -25.88 17.41 6.87
N GLN A 293 -27.17 17.17 6.61
CA GLN A 293 -28.23 18.15 6.91
C GLN A 293 -28.39 18.41 8.41
N GLN A 294 -27.93 17.49 9.26
CA GLN A 294 -28.00 17.67 10.72
C GLN A 294 -26.93 18.62 11.26
N SER A 295 -25.93 18.97 10.46
CA SER A 295 -24.90 19.91 10.90
C SER A 295 -25.48 21.31 11.05
N LYS A 296 -25.09 22.01 12.12
CA LYS A 296 -25.53 23.38 12.41
C LYS A 296 -25.11 24.37 11.31
N ASN A 297 -24.04 24.05 10.58
CA ASN A 297 -23.43 24.92 9.58
C ASN A 297 -23.89 24.59 8.14
N PHE A 298 -24.78 23.61 7.96
CA PHE A 298 -25.24 23.18 6.65
C PHE A 298 -26.20 24.19 6.01
N ARG A 299 -25.80 24.78 4.88
CA ARG A 299 -26.63 25.74 4.12
C ARG A 299 -27.00 25.20 2.74
N PHE A 300 -28.26 24.79 2.58
CA PHE A 300 -28.78 24.21 1.34
C PHE A 300 -28.64 25.15 0.12
N ASP A 301 -28.84 26.46 0.30
CA ASP A 301 -28.74 27.43 -0.78
C ASP A 301 -27.32 27.49 -1.40
N LEU A 302 -26.29 27.30 -0.57
CA LEU A 302 -24.90 27.28 -1.04
C LEU A 302 -24.59 25.99 -1.80
N VAL A 303 -25.10 24.86 -1.32
CA VAL A 303 -25.02 23.58 -2.05
C VAL A 303 -25.67 23.70 -3.43
N LYS A 304 -26.84 24.34 -3.51
CA LYS A 304 -27.55 24.55 -4.78
C LYS A 304 -26.75 25.45 -5.73
N LYS A 305 -26.18 26.55 -5.23
CA LYS A 305 -25.31 27.44 -6.03
C LYS A 305 -24.10 26.68 -6.58
N LEU A 306 -23.44 25.90 -5.74
CA LEU A 306 -22.23 25.14 -6.12
C LEU A 306 -22.53 23.99 -7.06
N ALA A 307 -23.61 23.27 -6.84
CA ALA A 307 -24.08 22.26 -7.77
C ALA A 307 -24.34 22.86 -9.16
N THR A 308 -24.90 24.08 -9.20
CA THR A 308 -25.15 24.78 -10.47
C THR A 308 -23.85 25.23 -11.13
N SER A 309 -22.89 25.78 -10.37
CA SER A 309 -21.61 26.23 -10.93
C SER A 309 -20.73 25.09 -11.44
N LEU A 310 -20.83 23.92 -10.81
CA LEU A 310 -20.11 22.70 -11.20
C LEU A 310 -20.89 21.83 -12.20
N ALA A 311 -22.06 22.29 -12.67
CA ALA A 311 -22.97 21.55 -13.54
C ALA A 311 -23.28 20.11 -13.03
N LEU A 312 -23.40 19.94 -11.72
CA LEU A 312 -23.67 18.65 -11.07
C LEU A 312 -25.13 18.22 -11.22
N THR A 313 -25.34 16.93 -11.40
CA THR A 313 -26.68 16.34 -11.41
C THR A 313 -27.14 15.98 -9.98
N GLN A 314 -28.42 15.68 -9.82
CA GLN A 314 -28.95 15.19 -8.54
C GLN A 314 -28.25 13.91 -8.06
N ASN A 315 -27.68 13.11 -8.97
CA ASN A 315 -26.96 11.89 -8.61
C ASN A 315 -25.59 12.18 -7.97
N ASN A 316 -25.02 13.36 -8.21
CA ASN A 316 -23.74 13.78 -7.66
C ASN A 316 -23.86 14.28 -6.21
N ILE A 317 -25.08 14.48 -5.68
CA ILE A 317 -25.29 15.07 -4.36
C ILE A 317 -25.85 14.02 -3.41
N LEU A 318 -25.12 13.75 -2.34
CA LEU A 318 -25.50 12.84 -1.26
C LEU A 318 -25.63 13.63 0.03
N ILE A 319 -26.84 13.77 0.55
CA ILE A 319 -27.09 14.49 1.81
C ILE A 319 -27.69 13.51 2.82
N LYS A 320 -27.03 13.35 3.98
CA LYS A 320 -27.58 12.60 5.10
C LYS A 320 -28.65 13.44 5.78
N THR A 321 -29.89 12.94 5.78
CA THR A 321 -31.04 13.61 6.41
C THR A 321 -31.34 13.03 7.80
N LYS A 322 -32.22 13.67 8.57
CA LYS A 322 -32.69 13.14 9.86
C LYS A 322 -33.40 11.80 9.76
N GLN A 323 -34.01 11.50 8.62
CA GLN A 323 -34.77 10.28 8.39
C GLN A 323 -33.87 9.13 7.91
N THR A 324 -32.63 9.42 7.48
CA THR A 324 -31.69 8.42 6.98
C THR A 324 -30.74 8.00 8.10
N ASN A 325 -30.89 6.77 8.59
CA ASN A 325 -29.92 6.21 9.54
C ASN A 325 -28.54 6.01 8.87
N GLY A 326 -27.50 5.76 9.67
CA GLY A 326 -26.14 5.61 9.14
C GLY A 326 -25.98 4.44 8.15
N ALA A 327 -26.69 3.34 8.37
CA ALA A 327 -26.59 2.15 7.53
C ALA A 327 -27.20 2.38 6.13
N ASP A 328 -28.36 3.03 6.07
CA ASP A 328 -29.03 3.35 4.81
C ASP A 328 -28.25 4.38 4.00
N PHE A 329 -27.58 5.32 4.68
CA PHE A 329 -26.68 6.25 4.02
C PHE A 329 -25.44 5.54 3.44
N VAL A 330 -24.85 4.59 4.16
CA VAL A 330 -23.74 3.77 3.64
C VAL A 330 -24.18 2.93 2.44
N LYS A 331 -25.40 2.36 2.45
CA LYS A 331 -25.95 1.66 1.28
C LYS A 331 -26.10 2.59 0.07
N LEU A 332 -26.57 3.81 0.28
CA LEU A 332 -26.65 4.82 -0.78
C LEU A 332 -25.25 5.15 -1.32
N LEU A 333 -24.27 5.35 -0.44
CA LEU A 333 -22.89 5.62 -0.83
C LEU A 333 -22.30 4.46 -1.63
N ARG A 334 -22.46 3.21 -1.17
CA ARG A 334 -22.06 2.00 -1.91
C ARG A 334 -22.70 1.94 -3.28
N LYS A 335 -24.00 2.22 -3.39
CA LYS A 335 -24.69 2.28 -4.69
C LYS A 335 -24.05 3.31 -5.62
N ARG A 336 -23.80 4.53 -5.15
CA ARG A 336 -23.17 5.59 -5.98
C ARG A 336 -21.76 5.25 -6.41
N VAL A 337 -20.96 4.67 -5.50
CA VAL A 337 -19.61 4.19 -5.85
C VAL A 337 -19.70 3.05 -6.87
N GLY A 338 -20.64 2.12 -6.71
CA GLY A 338 -20.91 1.06 -7.69
C GLY A 338 -21.34 1.59 -9.05
N ASP A 339 -22.20 2.61 -9.09
CA ASP A 339 -22.61 3.29 -10.33
C ASP A 339 -21.39 3.92 -11.02
N VAL A 340 -20.46 4.55 -10.28
CA VAL A 340 -19.21 5.08 -10.83
C VAL A 340 -18.34 3.96 -11.39
N ILE A 341 -18.13 2.89 -10.63
CA ILE A 341 -17.29 1.75 -11.03
C ILE A 341 -17.81 1.14 -12.33
N ASN A 342 -19.10 0.88 -12.43
CA ASN A 342 -19.72 0.21 -13.57
C ASN A 342 -19.81 1.09 -14.83
N ASN A 343 -19.88 2.42 -14.66
CA ASN A 343 -19.98 3.36 -15.78
C ASN A 343 -18.63 4.00 -16.16
N SER A 344 -17.58 3.82 -15.35
CA SER A 344 -16.29 4.46 -15.60
C SER A 344 -15.55 3.77 -16.74
N GLN A 345 -15.32 4.53 -17.81
CA GLN A 345 -14.29 4.20 -18.81
C GLN A 345 -12.88 4.59 -18.32
N SER A 346 -12.79 5.38 -17.25
CA SER A 346 -11.53 5.86 -16.68
C SER A 346 -11.01 4.85 -15.66
N LYS A 347 -10.11 3.99 -16.10
CA LYS A 347 -9.26 3.13 -15.26
C LYS A 347 -7.82 3.61 -15.42
N MET A 348 -7.05 3.58 -14.34
CA MET A 348 -5.67 4.05 -14.35
C MET A 348 -4.83 3.23 -13.38
N SER A 349 -3.66 2.78 -13.82
CA SER A 349 -2.70 2.11 -12.95
C SER A 349 -1.92 3.13 -12.11
N VAL A 350 -1.39 2.72 -10.97
CA VAL A 350 -0.55 3.60 -10.13
C VAL A 350 0.71 4.04 -10.89
N GLU A 351 1.21 3.20 -11.78
CA GLU A 351 2.32 3.55 -12.68
C GLU A 351 1.96 4.70 -13.62
N GLN A 352 0.78 4.69 -14.24
CA GLN A 352 0.29 5.80 -15.07
C GLN A 352 0.05 7.09 -14.26
N MET A 353 -0.28 6.98 -12.97
CA MET A 353 -0.42 8.14 -12.09
C MET A 353 0.91 8.89 -11.89
N ALA A 354 2.06 8.27 -12.15
CA ALA A 354 3.36 8.94 -12.08
C ALA A 354 3.47 10.10 -13.08
N ASP A 355 2.93 9.94 -14.29
CA ASP A 355 2.93 11.00 -15.30
C ASP A 355 2.16 12.23 -14.80
N VAL A 356 0.99 12.01 -14.21
CA VAL A 356 0.18 13.07 -13.59
C VAL A 356 0.90 13.70 -12.40
N ALA A 357 1.61 12.89 -11.60
CA ALA A 357 2.42 13.40 -10.49
C ALA A 357 3.53 14.35 -11.01
N HIS A 358 4.23 13.98 -12.08
CA HIS A 358 5.24 14.84 -12.70
C HIS A 358 4.66 16.16 -13.23
N GLU A 359 3.52 16.10 -13.92
CA GLU A 359 2.81 17.30 -14.43
C GLU A 359 2.46 18.29 -13.31
N LEU A 360 2.12 17.77 -12.12
CA LEU A 360 1.77 18.55 -10.93
C LEU A 360 2.97 18.88 -10.03
N GLY A 361 4.19 18.51 -10.41
CA GLY A 361 5.41 18.75 -9.63
C GLY A 361 5.51 17.91 -8.34
N ILE A 362 4.74 16.82 -8.25
CA ILE A 362 4.82 15.83 -7.18
C ILE A 362 6.03 14.92 -7.46
N ARG A 363 6.82 14.63 -6.41
CA ARG A 363 7.96 13.72 -6.54
C ARG A 363 7.46 12.28 -6.67
N VAL A 364 8.13 11.44 -7.43
CA VAL A 364 7.89 9.99 -7.42
C VAL A 364 9.09 9.31 -6.76
N ASP A 365 8.84 8.44 -5.79
CA ASP A 365 9.91 7.73 -5.08
C ASP A 365 10.74 6.81 -6.01
N GLU A 366 10.12 6.27 -7.05
CA GLU A 366 10.77 5.47 -8.10
C GLU A 366 11.76 6.28 -8.96
N ASP A 367 11.64 7.61 -9.04
CA ASP A 367 12.57 8.47 -9.81
C ASP A 367 13.99 8.49 -9.23
N PHE A 368 14.20 7.86 -8.07
CA PHE A 368 15.51 7.75 -7.48
C PHE A 368 16.52 7.17 -8.48
N SER A 369 17.62 7.89 -8.71
CA SER A 369 18.55 7.59 -9.81
C SER A 369 19.05 6.14 -9.83
N LYS A 370 19.32 5.55 -8.66
CA LYS A 370 19.75 4.13 -8.58
C LYS A 370 18.63 3.16 -8.92
N CYS A 371 17.38 3.51 -8.62
CA CYS A 371 16.21 2.73 -9.00
C CYS A 371 16.04 2.75 -10.53
N GLN A 372 16.05 3.94 -11.13
CA GLN A 372 15.95 4.12 -12.59
C GLN A 372 17.08 3.41 -13.35
N THR A 373 18.33 3.52 -12.88
CA THR A 373 19.46 2.78 -13.47
C THR A 373 19.26 1.26 -13.36
N GLY A 374 18.74 0.77 -12.23
CA GLY A 374 18.40 -0.63 -12.03
C GLY A 374 17.32 -1.12 -12.99
N LYS A 375 16.25 -0.31 -13.15
CA LYS A 375 15.14 -0.55 -14.10
C LYS A 375 15.65 -0.63 -15.54
N MET A 376 16.39 0.39 -15.99
CA MET A 376 16.95 0.46 -17.33
C MET A 376 17.85 -0.74 -17.65
N LYS A 377 18.75 -1.13 -16.73
CA LYS A 377 19.60 -2.32 -16.91
C LYS A 377 18.79 -3.62 -16.98
N ALA A 378 17.73 -3.74 -16.19
CA ALA A 378 16.84 -4.90 -16.25
C ALA A 378 16.09 -4.93 -17.59
N ASP A 379 15.54 -3.80 -18.05
CA ASP A 379 14.86 -3.68 -19.33
C ASP A 379 15.80 -4.01 -20.51
N GLU A 380 17.04 -3.53 -20.49
CA GLU A 380 18.05 -3.84 -21.51
C GLU A 380 18.35 -5.35 -21.61
N ILE A 381 18.54 -6.02 -20.48
CA ILE A 381 18.83 -7.47 -20.47
C ILE A 381 17.60 -8.27 -20.93
N THR A 382 16.40 -7.77 -20.64
CA THR A 382 15.16 -8.51 -20.86
C THR A 382 14.52 -8.24 -22.21
N ALA A 383 14.86 -7.13 -22.87
CA ALA A 383 14.43 -6.80 -24.22
C ALA A 383 14.81 -7.89 -25.26
N GLU A 384 15.83 -8.69 -24.98
CA GLU A 384 16.24 -9.82 -25.83
C GLU A 384 15.34 -11.06 -25.68
N ILE A 385 14.52 -11.13 -24.61
CA ILE A 385 13.66 -12.26 -24.29
C ILE A 385 12.35 -12.15 -25.09
N LYS A 386 12.39 -12.56 -26.36
CA LYS A 386 11.19 -12.64 -27.21
C LYS A 386 10.44 -13.96 -27.07
N ASP A 387 11.19 -15.05 -27.07
CA ASP A 387 10.71 -16.42 -26.88
C ASP A 387 11.49 -17.03 -25.73
N ILE A 388 10.79 -17.31 -24.63
CA ILE A 388 11.40 -17.82 -23.39
C ILE A 388 12.13 -19.15 -23.62
N MET A 389 11.57 -20.04 -24.45
CA MET A 389 12.13 -21.37 -24.67
C MET A 389 13.37 -21.30 -25.54
N LYS A 390 13.33 -20.49 -26.61
CA LYS A 390 14.48 -20.24 -27.47
C LYS A 390 15.59 -19.51 -26.71
N TYR A 391 15.23 -18.47 -25.96
CA TYR A 391 16.17 -17.69 -25.17
C TYR A 391 16.88 -18.56 -24.13
N LYS A 392 16.15 -19.42 -23.39
CA LYS A 392 16.76 -20.36 -22.44
C LYS A 392 17.75 -21.31 -23.12
N LYS A 393 17.42 -21.81 -24.31
CA LYS A 393 18.31 -22.71 -25.06
C LYS A 393 19.60 -22.02 -25.51
N ASP A 394 19.48 -20.78 -25.98
CA ASP A 394 20.60 -20.05 -26.59
C ASP A 394 21.47 -19.35 -25.54
N GLN A 395 20.85 -18.73 -24.53
CA GLN A 395 21.52 -17.89 -23.54
C GLN A 395 21.76 -18.58 -22.19
N LEU A 396 21.04 -19.66 -21.88
CA LEU A 396 21.19 -20.42 -20.62
C LEU A 396 21.49 -21.92 -20.88
N PRO A 397 22.53 -22.24 -21.68
CA PRO A 397 22.82 -23.62 -22.09
C PRO A 397 23.18 -24.53 -20.91
N LEU A 398 23.70 -23.95 -19.82
CA LEU A 398 24.07 -24.68 -18.61
C LEU A 398 22.87 -25.29 -17.88
N GLN A 399 21.69 -24.67 -17.99
CA GLN A 399 20.40 -25.15 -17.47
C GLN A 399 19.60 -25.93 -18.55
N GLY A 400 20.24 -26.24 -19.69
CA GLY A 400 19.63 -26.94 -20.81
C GLY A 400 19.60 -28.46 -20.66
N GLN A 401 19.74 -29.16 -21.79
CA GLN A 401 19.62 -30.62 -21.87
C GLN A 401 20.63 -31.37 -20.98
N ILE A 402 21.88 -30.88 -20.90
CA ILE A 402 22.93 -31.50 -20.08
C ILE A 402 22.53 -31.54 -18.60
N TRP A 403 21.92 -30.48 -18.08
CA TRP A 403 21.47 -30.44 -16.69
C TRP A 403 20.32 -31.40 -16.41
N LYS A 404 19.37 -31.52 -17.35
CA LYS A 404 18.28 -32.51 -17.29
C LYS A 404 18.82 -33.94 -17.24
N GLU A 405 19.76 -34.27 -18.13
CA GLU A 405 20.42 -35.58 -18.17
C GLU A 405 21.20 -35.88 -16.89
N LEU A 406 21.97 -34.90 -16.38
CA LEU A 406 22.68 -35.04 -15.10
C LEU A 406 21.73 -35.35 -13.96
N THR A 407 20.59 -34.66 -13.89
CA THR A 407 19.57 -34.89 -12.85
C THR A 407 18.93 -36.28 -12.99
N CYS A 408 18.71 -36.75 -14.21
CA CYS A 408 18.22 -38.10 -14.47
C CYS A 408 19.23 -39.17 -14.02
N LEU A 409 20.51 -38.99 -14.33
CA LEU A 409 21.58 -39.91 -13.91
C LEU A 409 21.76 -39.92 -12.38
N GLU A 410 21.71 -38.75 -11.74
CA GLU A 410 21.74 -38.64 -10.27
C GLU A 410 20.58 -39.39 -9.64
N LYS A 411 19.36 -39.19 -10.13
CA LYS A 411 18.19 -39.94 -9.63
C LYS A 411 18.32 -41.44 -9.86
N GLU A 412 18.87 -41.86 -10.99
CA GLU A 412 19.04 -43.28 -11.32
C GLU A 412 20.13 -43.95 -10.47
N GLU A 413 21.20 -43.24 -10.11
CA GLU A 413 22.26 -43.77 -9.24
C GLU A 413 21.76 -44.19 -7.85
N PHE A 414 20.74 -43.50 -7.33
CA PHE A 414 20.08 -43.86 -6.07
C PHE A 414 18.93 -44.86 -6.24
N ARG A 415 18.16 -44.75 -7.34
CA ARG A 415 16.94 -45.55 -7.53
C ARG A 415 17.19 -46.91 -8.19
N LEU A 416 18.26 -47.03 -8.98
CA LEU A 416 18.69 -48.25 -9.68
C LEU A 416 17.58 -48.95 -10.46
N ARG A 417 16.64 -48.20 -11.04
CA ARG A 417 15.44 -48.79 -11.70
C ARG A 417 15.78 -49.50 -13.01
N LYS A 418 16.89 -49.13 -13.65
CA LYS A 418 17.32 -49.64 -14.95
C LYS A 418 18.53 -50.58 -14.86
N VAL A 419 18.88 -51.05 -13.65
CA VAL A 419 20.06 -51.91 -13.42
C VAL A 419 19.96 -53.26 -14.13
N GLY A 420 18.75 -53.82 -14.28
CA GLY A 420 18.54 -55.12 -14.91
C GLY A 420 19.28 -56.24 -14.18
N SER A 421 20.11 -56.98 -14.92
CA SER A 421 20.96 -58.07 -14.39
C SER A 421 22.43 -57.66 -14.17
N GLU A 422 22.77 -56.38 -14.33
CA GLU A 422 24.14 -55.88 -14.16
C GLU A 422 24.50 -55.79 -12.66
N ASN A 423 25.78 -55.96 -12.32
CA ASN A 423 26.23 -55.76 -10.94
C ASN A 423 26.05 -54.29 -10.52
N ILE A 424 25.49 -54.05 -9.33
CA ILE A 424 25.13 -52.73 -8.82
C ILE A 424 26.33 -51.77 -8.77
N GLU A 425 27.50 -52.24 -8.32
CA GLU A 425 28.70 -51.40 -8.21
C GLU A 425 29.21 -51.00 -9.60
N ASN A 426 29.26 -51.96 -10.53
CA ASN A 426 29.65 -51.69 -11.92
C ASN A 426 28.70 -50.71 -12.61
N TYR A 427 27.39 -50.88 -12.41
CA TYR A 427 26.38 -49.98 -12.95
C TYR A 427 26.49 -48.56 -12.37
N LYS A 428 26.70 -48.41 -11.04
CA LYS A 428 26.96 -47.11 -10.41
C LYS A 428 28.23 -46.46 -10.96
N CYS A 429 29.33 -47.21 -11.10
CA CYS A 429 30.57 -46.72 -11.71
C CYS A 429 30.34 -46.21 -13.14
N LYS A 430 29.49 -46.88 -13.93
CA LYS A 430 29.11 -46.44 -15.28
C LYS A 430 28.34 -45.11 -15.25
N LEU A 431 27.32 -44.99 -14.41
CA LEU A 431 26.56 -43.75 -14.24
C LEU A 431 27.47 -42.59 -13.81
N GLN A 432 28.39 -42.82 -12.88
CA GLN A 432 29.37 -41.82 -12.44
C GLN A 432 30.31 -41.40 -13.58
N SER A 433 30.76 -42.34 -14.41
CA SER A 433 31.57 -42.05 -15.59
C SER A 433 30.81 -41.18 -16.61
N GLU A 434 29.54 -41.49 -16.87
CA GLU A 434 28.66 -40.71 -17.73
C GLU A 434 28.41 -39.30 -17.17
N ARG A 435 28.14 -39.17 -15.86
CA ARG A 435 28.04 -37.88 -15.17
C ARG A 435 29.32 -37.06 -15.32
N LYS A 436 30.50 -37.67 -15.16
CA LYS A 436 31.79 -36.99 -15.34
C LYS A 436 31.98 -36.50 -16.78
N LYS A 437 31.58 -37.29 -17.78
CA LYS A 437 31.59 -36.87 -19.19
C LYS A 437 30.65 -35.67 -19.43
N LEU A 438 29.43 -35.71 -18.91
CA LEU A 438 28.47 -34.62 -19.03
C LEU A 438 28.94 -33.35 -18.30
N ARG A 439 29.54 -33.46 -17.11
CA ARG A 439 30.13 -32.31 -16.40
C ARG A 439 31.28 -31.68 -17.17
N LYS A 440 32.16 -32.48 -17.80
CA LYS A 440 33.20 -31.95 -18.70
C LYS A 440 32.59 -31.18 -19.88
N LYS A 441 31.54 -31.73 -20.51
CA LYS A 441 30.81 -31.04 -21.58
C LYS A 441 30.15 -29.74 -21.08
N GLN A 442 29.55 -29.76 -19.89
CA GLN A 442 28.93 -28.57 -19.28
C GLN A 442 29.97 -27.48 -19.01
N ASN A 443 31.12 -27.83 -18.44
CA ASN A 443 32.19 -26.89 -18.13
C ASN A 443 32.92 -26.35 -19.37
N ALA A 444 32.74 -26.98 -20.54
CA ALA A 444 33.28 -26.50 -21.80
C ALA A 444 32.46 -25.34 -22.40
N TYR A 445 31.25 -25.07 -21.90
CA TYR A 445 30.47 -23.92 -22.35
C TYR A 445 31.06 -22.62 -21.81
N GLY A 446 31.18 -21.63 -22.70
CA GLY A 446 31.51 -20.26 -22.34
C GLY A 446 30.34 -19.53 -21.69
N MET A 447 30.64 -18.38 -21.08
CA MET A 447 29.62 -17.46 -20.58
C MET A 447 28.84 -16.86 -21.77
N SER A 448 27.52 -16.93 -21.73
CA SER A 448 26.67 -16.31 -22.74
C SER A 448 26.67 -14.79 -22.60
N ARG A 449 26.32 -14.07 -23.67
CA ARG A 449 26.19 -12.61 -23.65
C ARG A 449 25.20 -12.15 -22.57
N ALA A 450 24.07 -12.85 -22.44
CA ALA A 450 23.09 -12.56 -21.39
C ALA A 450 23.69 -12.69 -19.99
N MET A 451 24.40 -13.79 -19.70
CA MET A 451 25.02 -14.00 -18.39
C MET A 451 26.15 -13.02 -18.12
N THR A 452 26.94 -12.65 -19.13
CA THR A 452 27.96 -11.60 -19.00
C THR A 452 27.33 -10.26 -18.65
N SER A 453 26.24 -9.89 -19.34
CA SER A 453 25.52 -8.64 -19.10
C SER A 453 24.91 -8.63 -17.69
N PHE A 454 24.27 -9.74 -17.29
CA PHE A 454 23.73 -9.91 -15.95
C PHE A 454 24.81 -9.81 -14.86
N ILE A 455 25.92 -10.54 -15.01
CA ILE A 455 27.05 -10.51 -14.06
C ILE A 455 27.64 -9.11 -13.97
N SER A 456 27.84 -8.43 -15.10
CA SER A 456 28.31 -7.05 -15.11
C SER A 456 27.35 -6.13 -14.36
N ALA A 457 26.05 -6.30 -14.57
CA ALA A 457 25.04 -5.47 -13.96
C ALA A 457 24.90 -5.70 -12.44
N ILE A 458 25.00 -6.94 -11.94
CA ILE A 458 25.02 -7.22 -10.49
C ILE A 458 26.36 -6.86 -9.83
N SER A 459 27.44 -6.74 -10.61
CA SER A 459 28.76 -6.29 -10.11
C SER A 459 28.85 -4.76 -9.95
N SER A 460 27.79 -4.03 -10.31
CA SER A 460 27.66 -2.59 -10.08
C SER A 460 27.49 -2.27 -8.58
N PRO A 461 27.58 -1.00 -8.15
CA PRO A 461 27.49 -0.64 -6.74
C PRO A 461 26.27 -1.26 -6.05
N HIS A 462 26.46 -1.81 -4.84
CA HIS A 462 25.52 -2.70 -4.15
C HIS A 462 24.04 -2.25 -4.16
N ARG A 463 23.76 -0.95 -4.10
CA ARG A 463 22.37 -0.46 -4.14
C ARG A 463 21.72 -0.56 -5.52
N GLU A 464 22.45 -0.32 -6.62
CA GLU A 464 21.92 -0.46 -7.98
C GLU A 464 21.63 -1.92 -8.32
N SER A 465 22.52 -2.84 -7.90
CA SER A 465 22.32 -4.27 -8.11
C SER A 465 21.07 -4.79 -7.42
N LEU A 466 20.68 -4.23 -6.26
CA LEU A 466 19.46 -4.63 -5.57
C LEU A 466 18.19 -4.20 -6.35
N PHE A 467 18.17 -2.97 -6.87
CA PHE A 467 17.06 -2.51 -7.74
C PHE A 467 16.98 -3.36 -9.01
N LEU A 468 18.11 -3.68 -9.62
CA LEU A 468 18.13 -4.59 -10.76
C LEU A 468 17.52 -5.94 -10.41
N ILE A 469 18.02 -6.61 -9.36
CA ILE A 469 17.52 -7.92 -8.94
C ILE A 469 16.01 -7.89 -8.70
N PHE A 470 15.52 -6.80 -8.11
CA PHE A 470 14.10 -6.57 -7.92
C PHE A 470 13.32 -6.59 -9.24
N PHE A 471 13.70 -5.77 -10.23
CA PHE A 471 13.04 -5.74 -11.53
C PHE A 471 13.14 -7.08 -12.30
N PHE A 472 14.16 -7.90 -12.03
CA PHE A 472 14.24 -9.25 -12.58
C PHE A 472 13.18 -10.22 -12.03
N THR A 473 12.58 -9.93 -10.88
CA THR A 473 11.45 -10.73 -10.36
C THR A 473 10.15 -10.48 -11.14
N PHE A 474 10.18 -9.63 -12.18
CA PHE A 474 9.02 -9.18 -12.94
C PHE A 474 8.90 -9.89 -14.29
N LEU A 475 9.87 -10.74 -14.64
CA LEU A 475 9.93 -11.59 -15.82
C LEU A 475 9.44 -13.01 -15.50
#